data_AF-A0A960XES0-F1
#
_entry.id   AF-A0A960XES0-F1
#
_cell.length_a   1.000
_cell.length_b   1.000
_cell.length_c   1.000
_cell.angle_alpha   90.00
_cell.angle_beta   90.00
_cell.angle_gamma   90.00
#
_symmetry.space_group_name_H-M   'P 1'
#
loop_
_entity.id
_entity.type
_entity.pdbx_description
1 polymer ?
#
loop_
_entity_poly.entity_id
_entity_poly.type
_entity_poly.pdbx_seq_one_letter_code
_entity_poly.pdbx_strand_id
1 'polypeptide(L)'
;MMKLLLILLPICCLAVPIQLALPNGETLTLDVPSGTSLHSLLAGDDLIFTTATRHLPTTYCLDEKDHHLQIHAYHKSLGNSSSRDYTLPVSQNEIHDIRYIIKTLANKSAAGLLMNKAALESAGDRIDHLHPFRFLQAIFSDEELKVCMRNLKGYGWSGFIDNLSRTFDEEVERNNVHESQARDFAKTLKIDPAHTIPHVQQRNWTALVKTLIKYLPRQGSTDRYN
;
A
#
# COMPACT_ATOMS: atom_id res chain seq x y z
N MET A 1 -4.54 -24.71 -2.52
CA MET A 1 -4.51 -24.01 -1.22
C MET A 1 -4.13 -25.05 -0.17
N MET A 2 -2.92 -25.02 0.37
CA MET A 2 -2.35 -26.09 1.20
C MET A 2 -2.23 -25.59 2.65
N LYS A 3 -2.77 -26.34 3.62
CA LYS A 3 -2.74 -25.99 5.05
C LYS A 3 -1.49 -26.58 5.70
N LEU A 4 -0.63 -25.72 6.26
CA LEU A 4 0.48 -26.14 7.12
C LEU A 4 -0.04 -26.14 8.57
N LEU A 5 0.07 -27.26 9.27
CA LEU A 5 -0.42 -27.41 10.65
C LEU A 5 0.71 -27.06 11.63
N LEU A 6 0.67 -25.88 12.25
CA LEU A 6 1.51 -25.57 13.42
C LEU A 6 0.82 -26.06 14.68
N ILE A 7 1.44 -26.99 15.41
CA ILE A 7 1.03 -27.35 16.78
C ILE A 7 1.78 -26.42 17.72
N LEU A 8 1.09 -25.43 18.29
CA LEU A 8 1.65 -24.53 19.30
C LEU A 8 1.61 -25.23 20.67
N LEU A 9 2.78 -25.58 21.19
CA LEU A 9 2.94 -25.73 22.64
C LEU A 9 2.97 -24.32 23.27
N PRO A 10 2.52 -24.15 24.53
CA PRO A 10 2.53 -22.86 25.21
C PRO A 10 3.98 -22.50 25.58
N ILE A 11 4.69 -21.83 24.67
CA ILE A 11 6.11 -21.51 24.84
C ILE A 11 6.24 -20.08 25.36
N CYS A 12 6.45 -19.95 26.66
CA CYS A 12 7.03 -18.76 27.27
C CYS A 12 8.51 -18.68 26.85
N CYS A 13 8.91 -17.53 26.30
CA CYS A 13 10.30 -17.11 26.06
C CYS A 13 11.11 -17.99 25.09
N LEU A 14 10.88 -17.83 23.78
CA LEU A 14 11.75 -18.38 22.75
C LEU A 14 13.06 -17.56 22.65
N ALA A 15 14.17 -18.17 23.04
CA ALA A 15 15.53 -17.74 22.69
C ALA A 15 16.13 -18.62 21.56
N VAL A 16 15.27 -19.35 20.84
CA VAL A 16 15.67 -20.34 19.84
C VAL A 16 15.10 -19.89 18.48
N PRO A 17 15.90 -19.91 17.40
CA PRO A 17 15.41 -19.61 16.06
C PRO A 17 14.24 -20.54 15.70
N ILE A 18 13.15 -19.98 15.19
CA ILE A 18 11.98 -20.77 14.80
C ILE A 18 12.28 -21.33 13.40
N GLN A 19 12.39 -22.65 13.31
CA GLN A 19 12.56 -23.35 12.04
C GLN A 19 11.21 -23.88 11.55
N LEU A 20 10.88 -23.56 10.30
CA LEU A 20 9.67 -24.02 9.63
C LEU A 20 10.07 -24.91 8.46
N ALA A 21 9.71 -26.18 8.53
CA ALA A 21 9.89 -27.12 7.42
C ALA A 21 8.80 -26.89 6.37
N LEU A 22 9.21 -26.59 5.14
CA LEU A 22 8.35 -26.42 3.99
C LEU A 22 8.08 -27.77 3.31
N PRO A 23 6.93 -27.94 2.62
CA PRO A 23 6.59 -29.19 1.92
C PRO A 23 7.55 -29.61 0.81
N ASN A 24 8.32 -28.66 0.28
CA ASN A 24 9.36 -28.90 -0.73
C ASN A 24 10.69 -29.39 -0.10
N GLY A 25 10.76 -29.57 1.22
CA GLY A 25 11.95 -29.98 1.96
C GLY A 25 12.88 -28.84 2.37
N GLU A 26 12.58 -27.59 2.00
CA GLU A 26 13.33 -26.42 2.47
C GLU A 26 12.98 -26.08 3.92
N THR A 27 13.92 -25.46 4.65
CA THR A 27 13.69 -24.99 6.02
C THR A 27 13.83 -23.47 6.06
N LEU A 28 12.78 -22.77 6.52
CA LEU A 28 12.84 -21.34 6.81
C LEU A 28 13.28 -21.16 8.26
N THR A 29 14.25 -20.28 8.48
CA THR A 29 14.68 -19.91 9.84
C THR A 29 14.25 -18.48 10.10
N LEU A 30 13.47 -18.27 11.14
CA LEU A 30 13.12 -16.95 11.63
C LEU A 30 14.02 -16.60 12.81
N ASP A 31 14.89 -15.61 12.62
CA ASP A 31 15.67 -15.02 13.70
C ASP A 31 14.78 -14.08 14.51
N VAL A 32 14.37 -14.55 15.69
CA VAL A 32 13.58 -13.76 16.63
C VAL A 32 14.53 -13.11 17.64
N PRO A 33 14.59 -11.77 17.73
CA PRO A 33 15.42 -11.10 18.73
C PRO A 33 15.04 -11.57 20.14
N SER A 34 16.04 -11.88 20.96
CA SER A 34 15.86 -12.35 22.33
C SER A 34 14.98 -11.38 23.13
N GLY A 35 13.92 -11.90 23.77
CA GLY A 35 12.98 -11.10 24.56
C GLY A 35 11.76 -10.57 23.79
N THR A 36 11.65 -10.87 22.49
CA THR A 36 10.46 -10.54 21.70
C THR A 36 9.33 -11.51 22.04
N SER A 37 8.18 -10.98 22.46
CA SER A 37 6.99 -11.81 22.68
C SER A 37 6.36 -12.21 21.35
N LEU A 38 5.71 -13.38 21.28
CA LEU A 38 4.97 -13.80 20.09
C LEU A 38 3.92 -12.74 19.68
N HIS A 39 3.28 -12.09 20.65
CA HIS A 39 2.32 -11.02 20.39
C HIS A 39 2.98 -9.77 19.77
N SER A 40 4.20 -9.42 20.18
CA SER A 40 4.97 -8.34 19.56
C SER A 40 5.43 -8.68 18.15
N LEU A 41 5.75 -9.96 17.91
CA LEU A 41 6.12 -10.49 16.61
C LEU A 41 4.94 -10.45 15.62
N LEU A 42 3.74 -10.78 16.09
CA LEU A 42 2.49 -10.76 15.30
C LEU A 42 1.94 -9.34 15.09
N ALA A 43 2.34 -8.38 15.92
CA ALA A 43 1.92 -6.98 15.83
C ALA A 43 2.88 -6.09 15.02
N GLY A 44 4.03 -6.61 14.59
CA GLY A 44 5.02 -5.90 13.77
C GLY A 44 4.77 -6.10 12.28
N ASP A 45 4.97 -5.05 11.47
CA ASP A 45 4.50 -5.01 10.09
C ASP A 45 5.30 -5.83 9.06
N ASP A 46 6.45 -6.41 9.38
CA ASP A 46 7.19 -7.24 8.41
C ASP A 46 8.06 -8.30 9.10
N LEU A 47 7.78 -9.59 8.87
CA LEU A 47 8.70 -10.68 9.18
C LEU A 47 9.50 -11.04 7.94
N ILE A 48 10.80 -10.78 8.00
CA ILE A 48 11.73 -11.11 6.93
C ILE A 48 12.23 -12.53 7.17
N PHE A 49 11.91 -13.44 6.26
CA PHE A 49 12.45 -14.78 6.27
C PHE A 49 13.54 -14.89 5.20
N THR A 50 14.71 -15.37 5.59
CA THR A 50 15.81 -15.67 4.66
C THR A 50 15.82 -17.16 4.33
N THR A 51 15.80 -17.51 3.05
CA THR A 51 16.05 -18.88 2.58
C THR A 51 17.52 -19.02 2.20
N ALA A 52 18.11 -20.21 2.42
CA ALA A 52 19.48 -20.49 2.01
C ALA A 52 19.66 -20.56 0.48
N THR A 53 18.58 -20.62 -0.29
CA THR A 53 18.58 -21.03 -1.70
C THR A 53 18.09 -19.95 -2.68
N ARG A 54 17.62 -18.77 -2.24
CA ARG A 54 17.11 -17.71 -3.15
C ARG A 54 17.59 -16.30 -2.76
N HIS A 55 17.95 -15.51 -3.77
CA HIS A 55 18.40 -14.11 -3.64
C HIS A 55 17.27 -13.07 -3.60
N LEU A 56 15.99 -13.48 -3.60
CA LEU A 56 14.87 -12.54 -3.58
C LEU A 56 14.19 -12.57 -2.20
N PRO A 57 14.05 -11.41 -1.52
CA PRO A 57 13.32 -11.34 -0.27
C PRO A 57 11.86 -11.72 -0.53
N THR A 58 11.38 -12.73 0.19
CA THR A 58 9.96 -13.12 0.19
C THR A 58 9.36 -12.61 1.49
N THR A 59 8.35 -11.75 1.39
CA THR A 59 7.61 -11.26 2.56
C THR A 59 6.53 -12.28 2.91
N TYR A 60 6.39 -12.57 4.19
CA TYR A 60 5.38 -13.48 4.71
C TYR A 60 4.49 -12.73 5.70
N CYS A 61 3.18 -12.91 5.59
CA CYS A 61 2.24 -12.43 6.59
C CYS A 61 1.73 -13.61 7.42
N LEU A 62 1.67 -13.41 8.73
CA LEU A 62 1.01 -14.32 9.66
C LEU A 62 -0.44 -13.87 9.82
N ASP A 63 -1.38 -14.77 9.52
CA ASP A 63 -2.80 -14.56 9.80
C ASP A 63 -3.26 -15.64 10.80
N GLU A 64 -3.99 -15.23 11.83
CA GLU A 64 -4.58 -16.14 12.80
C GLU A 64 -6.03 -16.41 12.40
N LYS A 65 -6.28 -17.60 11.88
CA LYS A 65 -7.62 -18.03 11.48
C LYS A 65 -7.97 -19.35 12.17
N ASP A 66 -9.06 -19.35 12.93
CA ASP A 66 -9.57 -20.53 13.65
C ASP A 66 -8.52 -21.17 14.58
N HIS A 67 -7.74 -20.36 15.31
CA HIS A 67 -6.60 -20.80 16.15
C HIS A 67 -5.45 -21.49 15.39
N HIS A 68 -5.40 -21.33 14.07
CA HIS A 68 -4.29 -21.79 13.24
C HIS A 68 -3.52 -20.59 12.66
N LEU A 69 -2.21 -20.57 12.88
CA LEU A 69 -1.28 -19.66 12.20
C LEU A 69 -1.10 -20.12 10.76
N GLN A 70 -1.53 -19.29 9.81
CA GLN A 70 -1.31 -19.51 8.38
C GLN A 70 -0.19 -18.60 7.89
N ILE A 71 0.83 -19.21 7.28
CA ILE A 71 1.92 -18.49 6.62
C ILE A 71 1.56 -18.43 5.13
N HIS A 72 1.23 -17.23 4.67
CA HIS A 72 1.01 -16.98 3.26
C HIS A 72 2.30 -16.45 2.64
N ALA A 73 2.96 -17.28 1.83
CA ALA A 73 4.02 -16.82 0.95
C ALA A 73 3.38 -16.01 -0.19
N TYR A 74 3.56 -14.70 -0.18
CA TYR A 74 3.14 -13.86 -1.29
C TYR A 74 4.35 -13.65 -2.19
N HIS A 75 4.35 -14.31 -3.34
CA HIS A 75 5.04 -13.76 -4.49
C HIS A 75 4.19 -12.58 -4.97
N LYS A 76 4.49 -11.36 -4.49
CA LYS A 76 4.03 -10.18 -5.21
C LYS A 76 4.69 -10.29 -6.58
N SER A 77 3.93 -10.68 -7.59
CA SER A 77 4.45 -10.64 -8.95
C SER A 77 4.94 -9.21 -9.13
N LEU A 78 6.25 -9.03 -9.35
CA LEU A 78 6.71 -7.91 -10.12
C LEU A 78 5.97 -8.08 -11.43
N GLY A 79 4.79 -7.45 -11.52
CA GLY A 79 3.96 -7.52 -12.70
C GLY A 79 4.88 -7.26 -13.86
N ASN A 80 4.73 -8.04 -14.92
CA ASN A 80 5.47 -7.90 -16.16
C ASN A 80 5.05 -6.56 -16.78
N SER A 81 5.40 -5.45 -16.14
CA SER A 81 4.74 -4.16 -16.32
C SER A 81 5.64 -3.31 -17.18
N SER A 82 5.31 -3.33 -18.46
CA SER A 82 5.46 -2.15 -19.29
C SER A 82 5.17 -0.89 -18.46
N SER A 83 6.00 0.13 -18.64
CA SER A 83 5.85 1.47 -18.07
C SER A 83 4.37 1.90 -18.05
N ARG A 84 3.88 2.43 -16.92
CA ARG A 84 2.47 2.82 -16.75
C ARG A 84 2.18 4.05 -17.62
N ASP A 85 1.28 3.98 -18.59
CA ASP A 85 1.12 5.07 -19.56
C ASP A 85 0.42 6.30 -18.95
N TYR A 86 1.12 7.43 -18.88
CA TYR A 86 0.56 8.71 -18.42
C TYR A 86 -0.50 9.29 -19.37
N THR A 87 -0.43 8.98 -20.66
CA THR A 87 -1.33 9.55 -21.67
C THR A 87 -2.73 8.93 -21.64
N LEU A 88 -2.85 7.72 -21.06
CA LEU A 88 -4.14 7.05 -20.93
C LEU A 88 -5.01 7.72 -19.86
N PRO A 89 -6.27 8.04 -20.16
CA PRO A 89 -7.21 8.52 -19.17
C PRO A 89 -7.66 7.38 -18.25
N VAL A 90 -8.07 7.74 -17.04
CA VAL A 90 -8.65 6.78 -16.09
C VAL A 90 -10.08 6.42 -16.53
N SER A 91 -10.36 5.13 -16.69
CA SER A 91 -11.67 4.61 -17.07
C SER A 91 -12.70 4.74 -15.94
N GLN A 92 -14.00 4.61 -16.27
CA GLN A 92 -15.05 4.69 -15.25
C GLN A 92 -14.99 3.55 -14.23
N ASN A 93 -14.56 2.35 -14.65
CA ASN A 93 -14.38 1.22 -13.76
C ASN A 93 -13.21 1.46 -12.79
N GLU A 94 -12.10 1.98 -13.29
CA GLU A 94 -10.98 2.39 -12.44
C GLU A 94 -11.38 3.52 -11.47
N ILE A 95 -12.15 4.51 -11.91
CA ILE A 95 -12.67 5.56 -11.00
C ILE A 95 -13.52 4.94 -9.89
N HIS A 96 -14.33 3.93 -10.19
CA HIS A 96 -15.10 3.21 -9.18
C HIS A 96 -14.20 2.52 -8.16
N ASP A 97 -13.15 1.83 -8.62
CA ASP A 97 -12.18 1.16 -7.76
C ASP A 97 -11.39 2.17 -6.90
N ILE A 98 -10.93 3.28 -7.48
CA ILE A 98 -10.27 4.38 -6.76
C ILE A 98 -11.20 4.92 -5.67
N ARG A 99 -12.49 5.18 -5.99
CA ARG A 99 -13.47 5.64 -5.02
C ARG A 99 -13.65 4.65 -3.89
N TYR A 100 -13.78 3.35 -4.20
CA TYR A 100 -13.91 2.30 -3.21
C TYR A 100 -12.70 2.27 -2.27
N ILE A 101 -11.48 2.28 -2.80
CA ILE A 101 -10.24 2.25 -2.03
C ILE A 101 -10.17 3.46 -1.10
N ILE A 102 -10.25 4.67 -1.65
CA ILE A 102 -10.05 5.91 -0.87
C ILE A 102 -11.15 6.09 0.19
N LYS A 103 -12.41 5.80 -0.14
CA LYS A 103 -13.51 5.88 0.84
C LYS A 103 -13.37 4.83 1.93
N THR A 104 -12.91 3.63 1.62
CA THR A 104 -12.70 2.57 2.62
C THR A 104 -11.55 2.92 3.55
N LEU A 105 -10.40 3.36 3.00
CA LEU A 105 -9.25 3.80 3.78
C LEU A 105 -9.58 4.99 4.70
N ALA A 106 -10.41 5.93 4.24
CA ALA A 106 -10.76 7.12 5.00
C ALA A 106 -11.81 6.89 6.11
N ASN A 107 -12.71 5.93 5.93
CA ASN A 107 -13.90 5.80 6.80
C ASN A 107 -13.92 4.53 7.67
N LYS A 108 -13.01 3.57 7.46
CA LYS A 108 -12.96 2.34 8.26
C LYS A 108 -11.86 2.42 9.33
N SER A 109 -12.13 1.79 10.47
CA SER A 109 -11.10 1.53 11.50
C SER A 109 -10.11 0.46 11.01
N ALA A 110 -8.98 0.28 11.71
CA ALA A 110 -7.99 -0.75 11.37
C ALA A 110 -8.62 -2.16 11.22
N ALA A 111 -9.49 -2.55 12.15
CA ALA A 111 -10.23 -3.82 12.04
C ALA A 111 -11.15 -3.87 10.80
N GLY A 112 -11.82 -2.75 10.48
CA GLY A 112 -12.62 -2.64 9.27
C GLY A 112 -11.79 -2.75 8.00
N LEU A 113 -10.56 -2.22 7.99
CA LEU A 113 -9.63 -2.38 6.87
C LEU A 113 -9.21 -3.84 6.70
N LEU A 114 -8.90 -4.53 7.81
CA LEU A 114 -8.55 -5.96 7.78
C LEU A 114 -9.68 -6.80 7.19
N MET A 115 -10.94 -6.55 7.60
CA MET A 115 -12.11 -7.23 7.03
C MET A 115 -12.32 -6.96 5.54
N ASN A 116 -11.84 -5.82 5.02
CA ASN A 116 -11.95 -5.45 3.61
C ASN A 116 -10.64 -5.70 2.83
N LYS A 117 -9.62 -6.32 3.44
CA LYS A 117 -8.28 -6.46 2.86
C LYS A 117 -8.31 -7.09 1.46
N ALA A 118 -8.94 -8.25 1.31
CA ALA A 118 -9.01 -8.95 0.02
C ALA A 118 -9.74 -8.14 -1.07
N ALA A 119 -10.79 -7.40 -0.70
CA ALA A 119 -11.52 -6.55 -1.64
C ALA A 119 -10.71 -5.30 -2.02
N LEU A 120 -9.97 -4.71 -1.08
CA LEU A 120 -9.04 -3.61 -1.31
C LEU A 120 -7.89 -4.03 -2.22
N GLU A 121 -7.28 -5.18 -1.96
CA GLU A 121 -6.22 -5.75 -2.80
C GLU A 121 -6.74 -6.00 -4.22
N SER A 122 -7.90 -6.64 -4.35
CA SER A 122 -8.51 -6.90 -5.66
C SER A 122 -8.83 -5.61 -6.43
N ALA A 123 -9.29 -4.55 -5.75
CA ALA A 123 -9.50 -3.25 -6.36
C ALA A 123 -8.16 -2.58 -6.75
N GLY A 124 -7.14 -2.71 -5.91
CA GLY A 124 -5.78 -2.24 -6.18
C GLY A 124 -5.18 -2.90 -7.42
N ASP A 125 -5.30 -4.22 -7.55
CA ASP A 125 -4.80 -4.98 -8.70
C ASP A 125 -5.43 -4.53 -10.02
N ARG A 126 -6.73 -4.19 -10.00
CA ARG A 126 -7.42 -3.67 -11.19
C ARG A 126 -6.91 -2.31 -11.64
N ILE A 127 -6.34 -1.51 -10.74
CA ILE A 127 -5.83 -0.17 -11.05
C ILE A 127 -4.29 -0.07 -11.02
N ASP A 128 -3.57 -1.16 -10.76
CA ASP A 128 -2.10 -1.16 -10.65
C ASP A 128 -1.40 -0.70 -11.93
N HIS A 129 -2.07 -0.79 -13.08
CA HIS A 129 -1.56 -0.33 -14.36
C HIS A 129 -1.60 1.20 -14.53
N LEU A 130 -2.28 1.94 -13.65
CA LEU A 130 -2.44 3.38 -13.77
C LEU A 130 -1.17 4.15 -13.41
N HIS A 131 -0.82 5.13 -14.25
CA HIS A 131 0.26 6.04 -13.91
C HIS A 131 -0.07 6.80 -12.59
N PRO A 132 0.87 6.93 -11.64
CA PRO A 132 0.58 7.48 -10.31
C PRO A 132 0.06 8.93 -10.34
N PHE A 133 0.51 9.78 -11.26
CA PHE A 133 -0.12 11.09 -11.48
C PHE A 133 -1.59 11.03 -11.93
N ARG A 134 -1.99 10.05 -12.77
CA ARG A 134 -3.39 9.88 -13.19
C ARG A 134 -4.26 9.39 -12.04
N PHE A 135 -3.73 8.48 -11.22
CA PHE A 135 -4.37 8.05 -9.98
C PHE A 135 -4.63 9.25 -9.05
N LEU A 136 -3.61 10.06 -8.75
CA LEU A 136 -3.78 11.27 -7.94
C LEU A 136 -4.73 12.28 -8.58
N GLN A 137 -4.67 12.45 -9.90
CA GLN A 137 -5.54 13.38 -10.62
C GLN A 137 -7.01 12.96 -10.46
N ALA A 138 -7.33 11.67 -10.56
CA ALA A 138 -8.68 11.16 -10.35
C ALA A 138 -9.19 11.47 -8.92
N ILE A 139 -8.34 11.28 -7.91
CA ILE A 139 -8.67 11.59 -6.51
C ILE A 139 -8.94 13.09 -6.32
N PHE A 140 -8.01 13.94 -6.77
CA PHE A 140 -8.08 15.38 -6.53
C PHE A 140 -8.94 16.13 -7.56
N SER A 141 -9.58 15.44 -8.49
CA SER A 141 -10.63 16.01 -9.34
C SER A 141 -12.04 15.77 -8.79
N ASP A 142 -12.19 14.85 -7.83
CA ASP A 142 -13.47 14.50 -7.20
C ASP A 142 -13.60 15.16 -5.81
N GLU A 143 -14.66 15.95 -5.61
CA GLU A 143 -14.87 16.69 -4.37
C GLU A 143 -15.11 15.79 -3.14
N GLU A 144 -15.74 14.63 -3.32
CA GLU A 144 -15.93 13.66 -2.24
C GLU A 144 -14.59 13.02 -1.86
N LEU A 145 -13.79 12.62 -2.84
CA LEU A 145 -12.49 12.01 -2.58
C LEU A 145 -11.49 12.97 -1.94
N LYS A 146 -11.53 14.27 -2.28
CA LYS A 146 -10.77 15.31 -1.57
C LYS A 146 -11.10 15.35 -0.07
N VAL A 147 -12.35 15.09 0.33
CA VAL A 147 -12.74 15.02 1.75
C VAL A 147 -12.18 13.75 2.38
N CYS A 148 -12.32 12.61 1.71
CA CYS A 148 -11.74 11.36 2.18
C CYS A 148 -10.22 11.47 2.39
N MET A 149 -9.50 12.12 1.48
CA MET A 149 -8.06 12.37 1.61
C MET A 149 -7.70 13.18 2.87
N ARG A 150 -8.56 14.11 3.30
CA ARG A 150 -8.37 14.86 4.56
C ARG A 150 -8.67 14.03 5.81
N ASN A 151 -9.57 13.06 5.67
CA ASN A 151 -10.00 12.20 6.76
C ASN A 151 -9.08 10.99 6.97
N LEU A 152 -8.23 10.66 5.99
CA LEU A 152 -7.21 9.62 6.12
C LEU A 152 -6.28 9.92 7.30
N LYS A 153 -6.20 8.97 8.24
CA LYS A 153 -5.37 9.03 9.45
C LYS A 153 -4.86 7.64 9.81
N GLY A 154 -3.82 7.58 10.65
CA GLY A 154 -3.27 6.32 11.17
C GLY A 154 -2.92 5.33 10.06
N TYR A 155 -3.33 4.07 10.24
CA TYR A 155 -3.07 2.97 9.30
C TYR A 155 -3.55 3.22 7.86
N GLY A 156 -4.68 3.91 7.68
CA GLY A 156 -5.17 4.24 6.34
C GLY A 156 -4.26 5.24 5.63
N TRP A 157 -3.67 6.19 6.38
CA TRP A 157 -2.73 7.16 5.84
C TRP A 157 -1.37 6.55 5.52
N SER A 158 -0.77 5.80 6.46
CA SER A 158 0.54 5.16 6.23
C SER A 158 0.46 4.19 5.05
N GLY A 159 -0.51 3.26 5.07
CA GLY A 159 -0.68 2.30 3.99
C GLY A 159 -0.95 2.94 2.63
N PHE A 160 -1.64 4.08 2.58
CA PHE A 160 -1.82 4.85 1.35
C PHE A 160 -0.50 5.44 0.86
N ILE A 161 0.23 6.16 1.73
CA ILE A 161 1.48 6.84 1.38
C ILE A 161 2.58 5.85 1.02
N ASP A 162 2.71 4.74 1.72
CA ASP A 162 3.75 3.74 1.49
C ASP A 162 3.56 3.08 0.12
N ASN A 163 2.32 2.66 -0.20
CA ASN A 163 2.01 2.09 -1.51
C ASN A 163 2.19 3.10 -2.64
N LEU A 164 1.71 4.34 -2.47
CA LEU A 164 1.86 5.40 -3.46
C LEU A 164 3.33 5.74 -3.71
N SER A 165 4.12 5.86 -2.63
CA SER A 165 5.54 6.20 -2.69
C SER A 165 6.30 5.13 -3.46
N ARG A 166 6.08 3.86 -3.13
CA ARG A 166 6.67 2.73 -3.88
C ARG A 166 6.31 2.79 -5.36
N THR A 167 5.05 3.02 -5.72
CA THR A 167 4.62 3.11 -7.12
C THR A 167 5.30 4.29 -7.85
N PHE A 168 5.45 5.44 -7.20
CA PHE A 168 6.21 6.55 -7.80
C PHE A 168 7.68 6.20 -7.98
N ASP A 169 8.32 5.59 -6.99
CA ASP A 169 9.73 5.21 -7.07
C ASP A 169 9.97 4.19 -8.17
N GLU A 170 9.11 3.17 -8.31
CA GLU A 170 9.13 2.22 -9.44
C GLU A 170 9.06 2.94 -10.79
N GLU A 171 8.16 3.91 -10.95
CA GLU A 171 8.02 4.65 -12.22
C GLU A 171 9.16 5.64 -12.45
N VAL A 172 9.76 6.20 -11.40
CA VAL A 172 10.98 7.02 -11.51
C VAL A 172 12.15 6.17 -11.96
N GLU A 173 12.33 4.97 -11.40
CA GLU A 173 13.38 4.02 -11.79
C GLU A 173 13.24 3.58 -13.26
N ARG A 174 12.01 3.55 -13.76
CA ARG A 174 11.68 3.29 -15.17
C ARG A 174 11.80 4.51 -16.07
N ASN A 175 12.23 5.65 -15.53
CA ASN A 175 12.27 6.92 -16.24
C ASN A 175 10.91 7.29 -16.85
N ASN A 176 9.83 7.11 -16.10
CA ASN A 176 8.46 7.40 -16.52
C ASN A 176 7.78 8.48 -15.67
N VAL A 177 8.54 9.15 -14.81
CA VAL A 177 8.09 10.33 -14.05
C VAL A 177 8.92 11.52 -14.48
N HIS A 178 8.32 12.38 -15.31
CA HIS A 178 8.98 13.55 -15.90
C HIS A 178 8.38 14.86 -15.39
N GLU A 179 9.19 15.91 -15.42
CA GLU A 179 8.74 17.26 -15.06
C GLU A 179 7.61 17.77 -15.97
N SER A 180 7.61 17.39 -17.25
CA SER A 180 6.53 17.74 -18.19
C SER A 180 5.18 17.14 -17.76
N GLN A 181 5.16 15.90 -17.29
CA GLN A 181 3.97 15.25 -16.75
C GLN A 181 3.55 15.91 -15.44
N ALA A 182 4.50 16.26 -14.55
CA ALA A 182 4.19 16.97 -13.30
C ALA A 182 3.57 18.36 -13.56
N ARG A 183 4.05 19.08 -14.59
CA ARG A 183 3.48 20.36 -15.05
C ARG A 183 2.06 20.19 -15.61
N ASP A 184 1.85 19.19 -16.44
CA ASP A 184 0.52 18.87 -17.01
C ASP A 184 -0.48 18.46 -15.91
N PHE A 185 -0.04 17.64 -14.96
CA PHE A 185 -0.78 17.26 -13.76
C PHE A 185 -1.19 18.50 -12.94
N ALA A 186 -0.24 19.39 -12.64
CA ALA A 186 -0.50 20.62 -11.90
C ALA A 186 -1.50 21.54 -12.63
N LYS A 187 -1.30 21.72 -13.95
CA LYS A 187 -2.21 22.48 -14.80
C LYS A 187 -3.63 21.91 -14.78
N THR A 188 -3.76 20.59 -14.86
CA THR A 188 -5.07 19.91 -14.89
C THR A 188 -5.83 20.12 -13.58
N LEU A 189 -5.14 20.04 -12.44
CA LEU A 189 -5.71 20.31 -11.13
C LEU A 189 -5.82 21.80 -10.79
N LYS A 190 -5.37 22.69 -11.70
CA LYS A 190 -5.33 24.15 -11.50
C LYS A 190 -4.56 24.57 -10.23
N ILE A 191 -3.47 23.85 -9.94
CA ILE A 191 -2.52 24.20 -8.87
C ILE A 191 -1.26 24.81 -9.48
N ASP A 192 -0.67 25.80 -8.81
CA ASP A 192 0.60 26.37 -9.23
C ASP A 192 1.69 25.28 -9.25
N PRO A 193 2.35 25.03 -10.40
CA PRO A 193 3.42 24.05 -10.48
C PRO A 193 4.58 24.32 -9.49
N ALA A 194 4.77 25.56 -9.03
CA ALA A 194 5.75 25.90 -7.99
C ALA A 194 5.49 25.17 -6.66
N HIS A 195 4.27 24.72 -6.39
CA HIS A 195 3.94 23.95 -5.20
C HIS A 195 4.19 22.45 -5.36
N THR A 196 4.07 21.89 -6.56
CA THR A 196 4.13 20.43 -6.78
C THR A 196 5.46 19.94 -7.32
N ILE A 197 6.07 20.65 -8.27
CA ILE A 197 7.31 20.23 -8.95
C ILE A 197 8.48 19.99 -7.98
N PRO A 198 8.76 20.87 -6.99
CA PRO A 198 9.88 20.63 -6.09
C PRO A 198 9.76 19.31 -5.32
N HIS A 199 8.53 18.92 -4.93
CA HIS A 199 8.29 17.65 -4.25
C HIS A 199 8.50 16.45 -5.17
N VAL A 200 8.16 16.58 -6.46
CA VAL A 200 8.42 15.52 -7.45
C VAL A 200 9.92 15.35 -7.67
N GLN A 201 10.66 16.45 -7.86
CA GLN A 201 12.10 16.42 -8.06
C GLN A 201 12.86 15.86 -6.83
N GLN A 202 12.38 16.16 -5.62
CA GLN A 202 12.94 15.67 -4.37
C GLN A 202 12.47 14.26 -3.99
N ARG A 203 11.59 13.64 -4.79
CA ARG A 203 10.93 12.36 -4.48
C ARG A 203 10.21 12.36 -3.13
N ASN A 204 9.69 13.51 -2.73
CA ASN A 204 8.97 13.66 -1.47
C ASN A 204 7.46 13.52 -1.71
N TRP A 205 7.04 12.28 -1.96
CA TRP A 205 5.65 11.94 -2.32
C TRP A 205 4.67 12.27 -1.19
N THR A 206 5.10 12.12 0.05
CA THR A 206 4.32 12.53 1.23
C THR A 206 4.05 14.04 1.21
N ALA A 207 5.07 14.86 0.97
CA ALA A 207 4.90 16.31 0.88
C ALA A 207 4.06 16.70 -0.34
N LEU A 208 4.22 16.02 -1.48
CA LEU A 208 3.37 16.23 -2.65
C LEU A 208 1.88 16.06 -2.30
N VAL A 209 1.49 14.93 -1.70
CA VAL A 209 0.09 14.67 -1.31
C VAL A 209 -0.41 15.70 -0.30
N LYS A 210 0.39 16.02 0.73
CA LYS A 210 0.03 17.04 1.72
C LYS A 210 -0.19 18.42 1.09
N THR A 211 0.64 18.79 0.12
CA THR A 211 0.50 20.01 -0.68
C THR A 211 -0.79 20.00 -1.48
N LEU A 212 -1.14 18.89 -2.14
CA LEU A 212 -2.42 18.77 -2.86
C LEU A 212 -3.61 18.94 -1.91
N ILE A 213 -3.59 18.32 -0.73
CA ILE A 213 -4.64 18.48 0.28
C ILE A 213 -4.79 19.94 0.74
N LYS A 214 -3.66 20.65 0.88
CA LYS A 214 -3.61 22.04 1.33
C LYS A 214 -4.13 23.02 0.26
N TYR A 215 -3.68 22.89 -0.97
CA TYR A 215 -3.92 23.89 -2.03
C TYR A 215 -5.12 23.57 -2.93
N LEU A 216 -5.70 22.37 -2.85
CA LEU A 216 -6.93 22.00 -3.55
C LEU A 216 -8.08 21.86 -2.54
N PRO A 217 -8.59 22.99 -1.98
CA PRO A 217 -9.73 22.96 -1.09
C PRO A 217 -10.95 22.40 -1.81
N ARG A 218 -11.85 21.81 -1.03
CA ARG A 218 -13.17 21.42 -1.53
C ARG A 218 -13.93 22.67 -2.00
N GLN A 219 -14.60 22.57 -3.12
CA GLN A 219 -15.54 23.59 -3.59
C GLN A 219 -16.95 23.22 -3.10
N GLY A 220 -17.60 24.10 -2.33
CA GLY A 220 -18.99 23.93 -1.86
C GLY A 220 -19.18 23.94 -0.34
N SER A 221 -20.43 24.09 0.12
CA SER A 221 -20.80 24.24 1.53
C SER A 221 -20.46 23.00 2.38
N THR A 222 -19.98 23.25 3.59
CA THR A 222 -19.50 22.27 4.57
C THR A 222 -20.61 21.47 5.26
N ASP A 223 -21.88 21.85 5.08
CA ASP A 223 -23.02 21.38 5.89
C ASP A 223 -23.47 19.92 5.67
N ARG A 224 -22.82 19.13 4.82
CA ARG A 224 -23.31 17.77 4.49
C ARG A 224 -22.75 16.63 5.33
N TYR A 225 -21.75 16.86 6.19
CA TYR A 225 -21.19 15.81 7.05
C TYR A 225 -20.81 16.41 8.41
N ASN A 226 -21.83 16.70 9.22
CA ASN A 226 -21.71 16.83 10.68
C ASN A 226 -22.12 15.51 11.32
#